data_AF-A0A929DTL9-F1
#
_entry.id   AF-A0A929DTL9-F1
#
_cell.length_a   1.000
_cell.length_b   1.000
_cell.length_c   1.000
_cell.angle_alpha   90.00
_cell.angle_beta   90.00
_cell.angle_gamma   90.00
#
_symmetry.space_group_name_H-M   'P 1'
#
loop_
_entity.id
_entity.type
_entity.pdbx_description
1 polymer ?
#
loop_
_entity_poly.entity_id
_entity_poly.type
_entity_poly.pdbx_seq_one_letter_code
_entity_poly.pdbx_strand_id
1 'polypeptide(L)' 'CKNASAMLFVGAKISHLTLLPQGKVEARERVMDMVTKMDELGFGNCTNTGACEAECPKGIKLTNIARLNREYYCAIV' A
#
# COMPACT_ATOMS: atom_id res chain seq x y z
N CYS A 1 9.67 -9.95 -5.10
CA CYS A 1 9.54 -8.98 -6.21
C CYS A 1 10.91 -8.45 -6.64
N LYS A 2 11.20 -8.33 -7.94
CA LYS A 2 12.53 -7.96 -8.49
C LYS A 2 13.06 -6.60 -8.00
N ASN A 3 12.15 -5.67 -7.72
CA ASN A 3 12.44 -4.31 -7.26
C ASN A 3 12.35 -4.16 -5.73
N ALA A 4 12.23 -5.26 -4.98
CA ALA A 4 12.00 -5.24 -3.54
C ALA A 4 10.83 -4.33 -3.10
N SER A 5 9.77 -4.21 -3.91
CA SER A 5 8.66 -3.30 -3.57
C SER A 5 7.86 -3.76 -2.36
N ALA A 6 7.65 -2.85 -1.42
CA ALA A 6 6.81 -3.06 -0.23
C ALA A 6 5.33 -2.68 -0.46
N MET A 7 4.96 -2.21 -1.65
CA MET A 7 3.62 -1.67 -1.93
C MET A 7 2.48 -2.66 -1.66
N LEU A 8 2.68 -3.96 -1.88
CA LEU A 8 1.65 -4.97 -1.58
C LEU A 8 1.36 -5.04 -0.08
N PHE A 9 2.40 -5.04 0.75
CA PHE A 9 2.28 -5.11 2.19
C PHE A 9 1.71 -3.82 2.77
N VAL A 10 2.27 -2.68 2.37
CA VAL A 10 1.81 -1.34 2.78
C VAL A 10 0.36 -1.12 2.36
N GLY A 11 0.02 -1.44 1.10
CA GLY A 11 -1.33 -1.31 0.58
C GLY A 11 -2.33 -2.23 1.28
N ALA A 12 -1.93 -3.42 1.72
CA ALA A 12 -2.79 -4.31 2.50
C ALA A 12 -3.08 -3.73 3.89
N LYS A 13 -2.08 -3.14 4.56
CA LYS A 13 -2.25 -2.51 5.87
C LYS A 13 -3.13 -1.26 5.78
N ILE A 14 -2.93 -0.43 4.76
CA ILE A 14 -3.80 0.73 4.49
C ILE A 14 -5.23 0.27 4.20
N SER A 15 -5.40 -0.71 3.30
CA SER A 15 -6.71 -1.26 2.97
C SER A 15 -7.46 -1.79 4.18
N HIS A 16 -6.78 -2.49 5.08
CA HIS A 16 -7.38 -2.99 6.32
C HIS A 16 -7.97 -1.85 7.16
N LEU A 17 -7.22 -0.75 7.34
CA LEU A 17 -7.65 0.34 8.21
C LEU A 17 -8.61 1.33 7.52
N THR A 18 -8.51 1.52 6.21
CA THR A 18 -9.39 2.41 5.44
C THR A 18 -10.80 1.84 5.26
N LEU A 19 -10.95 0.51 5.26
CA LEU A 19 -12.26 -0.14 5.18
C LEU A 19 -13.06 -0.05 6.49
N LEU A 20 -12.43 0.39 7.58
CA LEU A 20 -13.08 0.59 8.87
C LEU A 20 -13.56 2.05 9.00
N PRO A 21 -14.78 2.28 9.50
CA PRO A 21 -15.30 3.64 9.66
C PRO A 21 -14.47 4.49 10.64
N GLN A 22 -13.86 3.87 11.65
CA GLN A 22 -13.00 4.53 12.63
C GLN A 22 -11.74 5.11 11.99
N GLY A 23 -11.21 4.45 10.95
CA GLY A 23 -9.96 4.80 10.31
C GLY A 23 -10.06 5.93 9.28
N LYS A 24 -11.25 6.54 9.09
CA LYS A 24 -11.48 7.58 8.07
C LYS A 24 -10.83 8.92 8.39
N VAL A 25 -10.82 9.33 9.66
CA VAL A 25 -10.30 10.65 10.08
C VAL A 25 -8.80 10.73 9.84
N GLU A 26 -8.08 9.68 10.17
CA GLU A 26 -6.62 9.58 10.04
C GLU A 26 -6.17 8.97 8.69
N ALA A 27 -7.11 8.65 7.78
CA ALA A 27 -6.80 7.92 6.55
C ALA A 27 -5.76 8.64 5.69
N ARG A 28 -5.89 9.97 5.58
CA ARG A 28 -5.01 10.81 4.77
C ARG A 28 -3.58 10.83 5.31
N GLU A 29 -3.46 11.13 6.61
CA GLU A 29 -2.18 11.18 7.32
C GLU A 29 -1.49 9.81 7.31
N ARG A 30 -2.23 8.74 7.65
CA ARG A 30 -1.72 7.37 7.63
C ARG A 30 -1.12 6.97 6.29
N VAL A 31 -1.80 7.28 5.19
CA VAL A 31 -1.32 6.91 3.85
C VAL A 31 -0.04 7.67 3.51
N MET A 32 0.00 8.97 3.82
CA MET A 32 1.21 9.79 3.62
C MET A 32 2.38 9.29 4.46
N ASP A 33 2.17 9.00 5.74
CA ASP A 33 3.22 8.53 6.65
C ASP A 33 3.76 7.18 6.22
N MET A 34 2.89 6.26 5.83
CA MET A 34 3.28 4.92 5.42
C MET A 34 4.03 4.91 4.07
N VAL A 35 3.62 5.75 3.12
CA VAL A 35 4.34 5.90 1.83
C VAL A 35 5.67 6.60 2.05
N THR A 36 5.69 7.70 2.81
CA THR A 36 6.93 8.41 3.16
C THR A 36 7.91 7.47 3.84
N LYS A 37 7.44 6.64 4.78
CA LYS A 37 8.30 5.67 5.44
C LYS A 37 8.82 4.58 4.51
N MET A 38 7.97 4.13 3.57
CA MET A 38 8.37 3.16 2.55
C MET A 38 9.50 3.72 1.67
N ASP A 39 9.41 4.99 1.29
CA ASP A 39 10.42 5.67 0.49
C ASP A 39 11.72 5.93 1.29
N GLU A 40 11.62 6.36 2.55
CA GLU A 40 12.77 6.53 3.46
C GLU A 40 13.58 5.25 3.65
N LEU A 41 12.89 4.11 3.71
CA LEU A 41 13.51 2.79 3.86
C LEU A 41 14.07 2.25 2.53
N GLY A 42 13.90 2.97 1.43
CA GLY A 42 14.46 2.62 0.12
C GLY A 42 13.74 1.46 -0.57
N PHE A 43 12.47 1.18 -0.23
CA PHE A 43 11.70 0.16 -0.94
C PHE A 43 11.34 0.65 -2.36
N GLY A 44 11.38 -0.26 -3.33
CA GLY A 44 11.06 0.09 -4.72
C GLY A 44 9.55 0.28 -4.98
N ASN A 45 9.24 0.96 -6.07
CA ASN A 45 7.87 1.14 -6.56
C ASN A 45 7.40 -0.04 -7.42
N CYS A 46 6.11 -0.37 -7.36
CA CYS A 46 5.51 -1.48 -8.09
C CYS A 46 5.72 -1.37 -9.61
N THR A 47 6.22 -2.43 -10.22
CA THR A 47 6.41 -2.57 -11.68
C THR A 47 5.37 -3.50 -12.32
N ASN A 48 4.28 -3.80 -11.62
CA ASN A 48 3.18 -4.68 -12.06
C ASN A 48 3.60 -6.09 -12.48
N THR A 49 4.69 -6.62 -11.91
CA THR A 49 5.18 -7.98 -12.20
C THR A 49 4.29 -9.08 -11.62
N GLY A 50 3.54 -8.80 -10.55
CA GLY A 50 2.61 -9.76 -9.92
C GLY A 50 3.25 -10.85 -9.05
N ALA A 51 4.58 -10.94 -8.99
CA ALA A 51 5.30 -11.93 -8.18
C ALA A 51 4.91 -11.88 -6.69
N CYS A 52 4.70 -10.68 -6.14
CA CYS A 52 4.37 -10.51 -4.73
C CYS A 52 3.00 -11.09 -4.33
N GLU A 53 1.99 -11.09 -5.22
CA GLU A 53 0.70 -11.75 -4.96
C GLU A 53 0.83 -13.27 -5.08
N ALA A 54 1.55 -13.75 -6.10
CA ALA A 54 1.73 -15.18 -6.35
C ALA A 54 2.49 -15.91 -5.23
N GLU A 55 3.49 -15.25 -4.64
CA GLU A 55 4.32 -15.80 -3.56
C GLU A 55 3.73 -15.58 -2.16
N CYS A 56 2.66 -14.78 -2.02
CA CYS A 56 2.16 -14.38 -0.72
C CYS A 56 1.47 -15.55 0.02
N PRO A 57 1.99 -16.02 1.17
CA PRO A 57 1.37 -17.13 1.91
C PRO A 57 0.02 -16.75 2.54
N LYS A 58 -0.29 -15.45 2.62
CA LYS A 58 -1.55 -14.92 3.14
C LYS A 58 -2.56 -14.58 2.03
N GLY A 59 -2.24 -14.83 0.76
CA GLY A 59 -3.15 -14.60 -0.36
C GLY A 59 -3.53 -13.13 -0.57
N ILE A 60 -2.64 -12.19 -0.22
CA ILE A 60 -2.88 -10.75 -0.41
C ILE A 60 -2.94 -10.43 -1.90
N LYS A 61 -4.03 -9.79 -2.32
CA LYS A 61 -4.30 -9.42 -3.72
C LYS A 61 -3.62 -8.11 -4.11
N LEU A 62 -3.21 -7.99 -5.38
CA LEU A 62 -2.74 -6.73 -5.99
C LEU A 62 -3.76 -5.58 -5.93
N THR A 63 -5.06 -5.88 -5.73
CA THR A 63 -6.09 -4.86 -5.53
C THR A 63 -5.82 -3.94 -4.35
N ASN A 64 -5.04 -4.39 -3.37
CA ASN A 64 -4.59 -3.56 -2.25
C ASN A 64 -3.59 -2.48 -2.68
N ILE A 65 -2.76 -2.74 -3.71
CA ILE A 65 -1.87 -1.74 -4.31
C ILE A 65 -2.71 -0.71 -5.08
N ALA A 66 -3.75 -1.15 -5.80
CA ALA A 66 -4.65 -0.23 -6.47
C ALA A 66 -5.36 0.70 -5.48
N ARG A 67 -5.82 0.17 -4.33
CA ARG A 67 -6.41 0.98 -3.26
C ARG A 67 -5.39 1.93 -2.65
N LEU A 68 -4.16 1.48 -2.35
CA LEU A 68 -3.06 2.32 -1.88
C LEU A 68 -2.88 3.55 -2.78
N ASN A 69 -2.73 3.34 -4.08
CA ASN A 69 -2.52 4.42 -5.03
C ASN A 69 -3.69 5.40 -5.04
N ARG A 70 -4.92 4.89 -5.02
CA ARG A 70 -6.13 5.72 -4.96
C ARG A 70 -6.16 6.59 -3.69
N GLU A 71 -5.92 6.00 -2.53
CA GLU A 71 -5.90 6.73 -1.26
C GLU A 71 -4.77 7.77 -1.24
N TYR A 72 -3.60 7.44 -1.80
CA TYR A 72 -2.48 8.37 -1.90
C TYR A 72 -2.80 9.56 -2.81
N TYR A 73 -3.44 9.33 -3.97
CA TYR A 73 -3.93 10.41 -4.83
C TYR A 73 -4.98 11.28 -4.13
N CYS A 74 -5.94 10.67 -3.43
CA CYS A 74 -6.92 11.40 -2.62
C CYS A 74 -6.29 12.14 -1.43
N ALA A 75 -5.10 11.73 -1.00
CA ALA A 75 -4.38 12.39 0.09
C ALA A 75 -3.57 13.61 -0.37
N ILE A 76 -3.08 13.61 -1.60
CA ILE A 76 -2.30 14.72 -2.16
C ILE A 76 -3.19 15.86 -2.67
N VAL A 77 -4.39 15.55 -3.15
CA VAL A 77 -5.40 16.52 -3.61
C VAL A 77 -6.18 17.09 -2.42
#